data_AF-A0A1G0YHQ0-F1
#
_entry.id   AF-A0A1G0YHQ0-F1
#
_cell.length_a   1.000
_cell.length_b   1.000
_cell.length_c   1.000
_cell.angle_alpha   90.00
_cell.angle_beta   90.00
_cell.angle_gamma   90.00
#
_symmetry.space_group_name_H-M   'P 1'
#
loop_
_entity.id
_entity.type
_entity.pdbx_description
1 polymer ?
#
loop_
_entity_poly.entity_id
_entity_poly.type
_entity_poly.pdbx_seq_one_letter_code
_entity_poly.pdbx_strand_id
1 'polypeptide(L)'
;MDIQVLFNNWSEYELLDSGDRRKLERFGRNIVIRSEQKAWWKPDKPESEWAKAVAVHEDQGQWTFRRDIPREWTMRFDNLTFQTRFTDTSKHLGIFPEQSPHWRWMQNKVKRGAGEPPRLLNLFGYTGAASLVAAAAGFAVTHVDASKPAVTWARHNQQLSGLESAPIRWILEDAVKYVRREIRRGSRYDAILLDPPSFGRGPNKEVWKVERQLTELLDICRQVLSDRPLFIILTMYNIEASSLMIGNLLSDAMKSFGGALSVGELALHQQNSEKVLPLSIYGRWEAGRSA
;
A
#
# COMPACT_ATOMS: atom_id res chain seq x y z
N MET A 1 4.81 18.50 15.08
CA MET A 1 4.83 17.40 14.09
C MET A 1 4.26 18.00 12.81
N ASP A 2 5.07 18.06 11.75
CA ASP A 2 4.62 18.61 10.47
C ASP A 2 3.82 17.55 9.69
N ILE A 3 2.68 17.94 9.11
CA ILE A 3 1.78 17.03 8.39
C ILE A 3 2.05 17.19 6.90
N GLN A 4 2.59 16.14 6.29
CA GLN A 4 2.98 16.16 4.88
C GLN A 4 1.91 15.55 3.98
N VAL A 5 1.68 16.14 2.82
CA VAL A 5 0.86 15.49 1.77
C VAL A 5 1.81 14.95 0.71
N LEU A 6 1.79 13.63 0.51
CA LEU A 6 2.57 12.97 -0.53
C LEU A 6 1.67 12.61 -1.71
N PHE A 7 2.11 12.98 -2.90
CA PHE A 7 1.40 12.72 -4.15
C PHE A 7 2.03 11.57 -4.91
N ASN A 8 1.21 10.76 -5.59
CA ASN A 8 1.69 9.67 -6.43
C ASN A 8 2.75 10.14 -7.43
N ASN A 9 3.75 9.29 -7.68
CA ASN A 9 4.83 9.56 -8.64
C ASN A 9 4.89 8.49 -9.75
N TRP A 10 3.78 7.79 -9.97
CA TRP A 10 3.66 6.73 -10.95
C TRP A 10 3.13 7.26 -12.29
N SER A 11 3.98 7.25 -13.33
CA SER A 11 3.68 7.77 -14.67
C SER A 11 2.58 7.03 -15.45
N GLU A 12 2.28 5.77 -15.14
CA GLU A 12 1.21 5.03 -15.81
C GLU A 12 -0.17 5.21 -15.18
N TYR A 13 -0.26 5.99 -14.10
CA TYR A 13 -1.51 6.31 -13.43
C TYR A 13 -1.78 7.82 -13.44
N GLU A 14 -3.04 8.20 -13.63
CA GLU A 14 -3.46 9.58 -13.54
C GLU A 14 -4.88 9.70 -12.96
N LEU A 15 -5.07 10.65 -12.03
CA LEU A 15 -6.41 11.10 -11.63
C LEU A 15 -6.85 12.20 -12.60
N LEU A 16 -7.75 11.87 -13.52
CA LEU A 16 -8.19 12.79 -14.55
C LEU A 16 -9.18 13.82 -14.00
N ASP A 17 -10.16 13.37 -13.23
CA ASP A 17 -11.18 14.23 -12.60
C ASP A 17 -11.79 13.54 -11.38
N SER A 18 -12.42 14.32 -10.51
CA SER A 18 -13.06 13.82 -9.30
C SER A 18 -14.17 14.77 -8.83
N GLY A 19 -15.19 14.19 -8.23
CA GLY A 19 -16.33 14.92 -7.69
C GLY A 19 -17.59 14.06 -7.68
N ASP A 20 -18.64 14.56 -7.02
CA ASP A 20 -19.92 13.88 -6.87
C ASP A 20 -19.78 12.42 -6.44
N ARG A 21 -18.89 12.17 -5.46
CA ARG A 21 -18.56 10.85 -4.91
C ARG A 21 -17.96 9.86 -5.91
N ARG A 22 -17.35 10.35 -6.98
CA ARG A 22 -16.72 9.55 -8.03
C ARG A 22 -15.34 10.09 -8.37
N LYS A 23 -14.52 9.24 -8.98
CA LYS A 23 -13.25 9.61 -9.59
C LYS A 23 -13.11 8.97 -10.97
N LEU A 24 -12.57 9.76 -11.89
CA LEU A 24 -12.23 9.38 -13.26
C LEU A 24 -10.72 9.19 -13.32
N GLU A 25 -10.28 7.97 -13.61
CA GLU A 25 -8.88 7.58 -13.46
C GLU A 25 -8.38 6.92 -14.74
N ARG A 26 -7.09 7.13 -15.05
CA ARG A 26 -6.39 6.42 -16.11
C ARG A 26 -5.43 5.41 -15.49
N PHE A 27 -5.57 4.15 -15.89
CA PHE A 27 -4.67 3.05 -15.57
C PHE A 27 -4.06 2.55 -16.89
N GLY A 28 -2.84 3.01 -17.20
CA GLY A 28 -2.22 2.82 -18.51
C GLY A 28 -3.06 3.44 -19.62
N ARG A 29 -3.64 2.60 -20.48
CA ARG A 29 -4.51 3.06 -21.59
C ARG A 29 -6.00 3.11 -21.21
N ASN A 30 -6.39 2.48 -20.11
CA ASN A 30 -7.79 2.33 -19.73
C ASN A 30 -8.24 3.48 -18.83
N ILE A 31 -9.35 4.12 -19.21
CA ILE A 31 -10.00 5.14 -18.37
C ILE A 31 -11.16 4.48 -17.65
N VAL A 32 -11.25 4.62 -16.33
CA VAL A 32 -12.28 4.00 -15.50
C VAL A 32 -12.94 5.03 -14.59
N ILE A 33 -14.19 4.77 -14.22
CA ILE A 33 -14.88 5.50 -13.16
C ILE A 33 -15.03 4.58 -11.96
N ARG A 34 -14.68 5.08 -10.77
CA ARG A 34 -14.92 4.37 -9.50
C ARG A 34 -15.59 5.27 -8.49
N SER A 35 -16.37 4.67 -7.59
CA SER A 35 -16.89 5.36 -6.41
C SER A 35 -15.74 5.82 -5.50
N GLU A 36 -15.86 7.04 -5.01
CA GLU A 36 -14.92 7.69 -4.09
C GLU A 36 -15.67 8.57 -3.10
N GLN A 37 -15.90 8.04 -1.90
CA GLN A 37 -16.71 8.71 -0.90
C GLN A 37 -16.08 9.99 -0.36
N LYS A 38 -14.78 10.23 -0.59
CA LYS A 38 -14.10 11.46 -0.16
C LYS A 38 -14.22 12.62 -1.17
N ALA A 39 -14.61 12.37 -2.42
CA ALA A 39 -14.74 13.39 -3.46
C ALA A 39 -16.07 14.15 -3.37
N TRP A 40 -16.21 15.04 -2.39
CA TRP A 40 -17.49 15.73 -2.09
C TRP A 40 -17.77 16.95 -2.97
N TRP A 41 -16.74 17.44 -3.65
CA TRP A 41 -16.81 18.60 -4.54
C TRP A 41 -17.43 18.24 -5.89
N LYS A 42 -17.64 19.23 -6.76
CA LYS A 42 -18.12 19.03 -8.13
C LYS A 42 -16.96 18.64 -9.07
N PRO A 43 -17.21 17.80 -10.09
CA PRO A 43 -16.27 17.55 -11.18
C PRO A 43 -15.87 18.85 -11.91
N ASP A 44 -14.63 18.92 -12.41
CA ASP A 44 -14.19 20.04 -13.27
C ASP A 44 -14.50 19.76 -14.75
N LYS A 45 -14.46 18.50 -15.17
CA LYS A 45 -14.65 18.12 -16.57
C LYS A 45 -16.13 17.90 -16.89
N PRO A 46 -16.56 18.21 -18.11
CA PRO A 46 -17.93 17.91 -18.55
C PRO A 46 -18.18 16.40 -18.62
N GLU A 47 -19.43 15.98 -18.55
CA GLU A 47 -19.85 14.57 -18.62
C GLU A 47 -19.35 13.86 -19.89
N SER A 48 -19.11 14.60 -21.00
CA SER A 48 -18.52 14.04 -22.22
C SER A 48 -17.11 13.46 -22.02
N GLU A 49 -16.33 13.98 -21.06
CA GLU A 49 -15.03 13.40 -20.68
C GLU A 49 -15.22 12.14 -19.85
N TRP A 50 -16.18 12.14 -18.91
CA TRP A 50 -16.54 10.97 -18.10
C TRP A 50 -17.13 9.83 -18.95
N ALA A 51 -17.84 10.16 -20.04
CA ALA A 51 -18.36 9.21 -21.01
C ALA A 51 -17.27 8.38 -21.71
N LYS A 52 -16.02 8.86 -21.75
CA LYS A 52 -14.87 8.13 -22.34
C LYS A 52 -14.41 6.94 -21.53
N ALA A 53 -14.84 6.82 -20.27
CA ALA A 53 -14.49 5.68 -19.42
C ALA A 53 -14.97 4.36 -20.04
N VAL A 54 -14.11 3.35 -20.02
CA VAL A 54 -14.39 2.02 -20.58
C VAL A 54 -15.12 1.12 -19.59
N ALA A 55 -14.98 1.41 -18.29
CA ALA A 55 -15.63 0.67 -17.21
C ALA A 55 -16.01 1.60 -16.06
N VAL A 56 -17.08 1.24 -15.35
CA VAL A 56 -17.64 1.99 -14.22
C VAL A 56 -17.87 1.03 -13.07
N HIS A 57 -17.48 1.42 -11.86
CA HIS A 57 -17.85 0.73 -10.62
C HIS A 57 -18.55 1.71 -9.68
N GLU A 58 -19.85 1.53 -9.50
CA GLU A 58 -20.66 2.32 -8.56
C GLU A 58 -20.51 1.79 -7.12
N ASP A 59 -21.01 2.53 -6.13
CA ASP A 59 -20.86 2.11 -4.74
C ASP A 59 -21.62 0.81 -4.47
N GLN A 60 -20.97 -0.16 -3.82
CA GLN A 60 -21.47 -1.53 -3.59
C GLN A 60 -21.95 -2.29 -4.85
N GLY A 61 -21.55 -1.83 -6.04
CA GLY A 61 -21.95 -2.42 -7.33
C GLY A 61 -20.96 -3.45 -7.88
N GLN A 62 -21.26 -3.89 -9.10
CA GLN A 62 -20.37 -4.66 -9.96
C GLN A 62 -19.73 -3.75 -11.01
N TRP A 63 -18.68 -4.21 -11.68
CA TRP A 63 -18.14 -3.50 -12.84
C TRP A 63 -19.12 -3.53 -14.01
N THR A 64 -19.48 -2.35 -14.52
CA THR A 64 -20.23 -2.17 -15.76
C THR A 64 -19.28 -1.75 -16.87
N PHE A 65 -19.28 -2.48 -17.99
CA PHE A 65 -18.38 -2.24 -19.11
C PHE A 65 -19.11 -1.55 -20.25
N ARG A 66 -18.54 -0.45 -20.74
CA ARG A 66 -19.11 0.34 -21.85
C ARG A 66 -18.55 -0.05 -23.22
N ARG A 67 -17.48 -0.84 -23.24
CA ARG A 67 -16.79 -1.33 -24.44
C ARG A 67 -16.29 -2.74 -24.21
N ASP A 68 -16.08 -3.47 -25.29
CA ASP A 68 -15.33 -4.72 -25.23
C ASP A 68 -13.85 -4.41 -25.06
N ILE A 69 -13.30 -4.80 -23.91
CA ILE A 69 -11.93 -4.50 -23.49
C ILE A 69 -11.33 -5.72 -22.79
N PRO A 70 -10.00 -5.89 -22.81
CA PRO A 70 -9.34 -6.85 -21.95
C PRO A 70 -9.73 -6.66 -20.50
N ARG A 71 -9.97 -7.75 -19.78
CA ARG A 71 -10.34 -7.71 -18.36
C ARG A 71 -9.13 -7.51 -17.43
N GLU A 72 -7.94 -7.73 -17.96
CA GLU A 72 -6.67 -7.54 -17.30
C GLU A 72 -5.65 -6.92 -18.25
N TRP A 73 -4.72 -6.15 -17.70
CA TRP A 73 -3.60 -5.56 -18.41
C TRP A 73 -2.44 -5.39 -17.43
N THR A 74 -1.26 -5.05 -17.95
CA THR A 74 -0.08 -4.80 -17.12
C THR A 74 0.21 -3.32 -17.00
N MET A 75 0.73 -2.90 -15.85
CA MET A 75 1.25 -1.56 -15.62
C MET A 75 2.68 -1.62 -15.09
N ARG A 76 3.54 -0.70 -15.51
CA ARG A 76 4.95 -0.64 -15.12
C ARG A 76 5.23 0.47 -14.12
N PHE A 77 5.98 0.15 -13.06
CA PHE A 77 6.59 1.12 -12.16
C PHE A 77 8.11 0.90 -12.19
N ASP A 78 8.84 1.86 -12.75
CA ASP A 78 10.26 1.70 -13.08
C ASP A 78 10.51 0.41 -13.92
N ASN A 79 11.27 -0.54 -13.37
CA ASN A 79 11.58 -1.83 -13.98
C ASN A 79 10.63 -2.97 -13.57
N LEU A 80 9.61 -2.70 -12.75
CA LEU A 80 8.65 -3.68 -12.28
C LEU A 80 7.37 -3.65 -13.10
N THR A 81 6.70 -4.80 -13.22
CA THR A 81 5.45 -4.96 -13.95
C THR A 81 4.41 -5.60 -13.04
N PHE A 82 3.24 -4.96 -12.95
CA PHE A 82 2.11 -5.42 -12.14
C PHE A 82 0.90 -5.70 -13.02
N GLN A 83 0.20 -6.79 -12.75
CA GLN A 83 -1.12 -7.03 -13.32
C GLN A 83 -2.14 -6.12 -12.64
N THR A 84 -2.92 -5.45 -13.48
CA THR A 84 -4.12 -4.69 -13.12
C THR A 84 -5.31 -5.39 -13.76
N ARG A 85 -6.40 -5.63 -13.02
CA ARG A 85 -7.59 -6.30 -13.57
C ARG A 85 -8.86 -5.92 -12.85
N PHE A 86 -9.98 -6.07 -13.55
CA PHE A 86 -11.30 -5.99 -12.95
C PHE A 86 -11.58 -7.24 -12.11
N THR A 87 -12.27 -7.06 -10.98
CA THR A 87 -12.64 -8.16 -10.09
C THR A 87 -14.13 -8.08 -9.76
N ASP A 88 -14.80 -9.22 -9.69
CA ASP A 88 -16.25 -9.28 -9.44
C ASP A 88 -16.64 -8.90 -7.99
N THR A 89 -15.69 -8.89 -7.06
CA THR A 89 -16.00 -8.67 -5.64
C THR A 89 -15.51 -7.32 -5.13
N SER A 90 -14.91 -6.49 -5.99
CA SER A 90 -14.29 -5.24 -5.56
C SER A 90 -14.08 -4.22 -6.68
N LYS A 91 -14.13 -2.95 -6.29
CA LYS A 91 -13.67 -1.80 -7.10
C LYS A 91 -12.15 -1.69 -7.21
N HIS A 92 -11.39 -2.48 -6.45
CA HIS A 92 -9.94 -2.44 -6.51
C HIS A 92 -9.43 -3.11 -7.78
N LEU A 93 -8.44 -2.49 -8.42
CA LEU A 93 -7.85 -3.00 -9.67
C LEU A 93 -6.52 -3.73 -9.46
N GLY A 94 -6.14 -3.98 -8.20
CA GLY A 94 -4.91 -4.68 -7.84
C GLY A 94 -3.73 -3.79 -7.47
N ILE A 95 -3.83 -2.47 -7.59
CA ILE A 95 -2.77 -1.52 -7.25
C ILE A 95 -3.35 -0.24 -6.65
N PHE A 96 -2.56 0.40 -5.79
CA PHE A 96 -2.87 1.64 -5.06
C PHE A 96 -1.82 2.71 -5.40
N PRO A 97 -2.01 3.49 -6.47
CA PRO A 97 -0.99 4.40 -7.00
C PRO A 97 -0.50 5.45 -6.01
N GLU A 98 -1.34 5.86 -5.06
CA GLU A 98 -0.99 6.78 -3.98
C GLU A 98 0.10 6.25 -3.04
N GLN A 99 0.36 4.94 -3.04
CA GLN A 99 1.44 4.31 -2.27
C GLN A 99 2.83 4.48 -2.91
N SER A 100 2.88 4.90 -4.19
CA SER A 100 4.14 5.06 -4.93
C SER A 100 5.19 6.00 -4.29
N PRO A 101 4.85 7.03 -3.50
CA PRO A 101 5.84 7.81 -2.74
C PRO A 101 6.56 6.98 -1.67
N HIS A 102 5.87 6.05 -1.02
CA HIS A 102 6.50 5.12 -0.08
C HIS A 102 7.41 4.14 -0.82
N TRP A 103 6.98 3.63 -1.96
CA TRP A 103 7.79 2.75 -2.81
C TRP A 103 9.10 3.41 -3.23
N ARG A 104 9.02 4.63 -3.77
CA ARG A 104 10.16 5.44 -4.18
C ARG A 104 11.10 5.76 -3.01
N TRP A 105 10.53 6.09 -1.85
CA TRP A 105 11.32 6.37 -0.65
C TRP A 105 12.06 5.12 -0.17
N MET A 106 11.44 3.95 -0.17
CA MET A 106 12.06 2.69 0.26
C MET A 106 13.20 2.25 -0.66
N GLN A 107 13.11 2.48 -1.97
CA GLN A 107 14.18 2.16 -2.92
C GLN A 107 15.52 2.80 -2.53
N ASN A 108 15.50 3.93 -1.84
CA ASN A 108 16.69 4.67 -1.42
C ASN A 108 17.25 4.24 -0.05
N LYS A 109 16.69 3.20 0.59
CA LYS A 109 17.09 2.79 1.96
C LYS A 109 18.16 1.71 2.01
N VAL A 110 18.38 0.99 0.92
CA VAL A 110 19.41 -0.05 0.87
C VAL A 110 20.54 0.43 -0.01
N LYS A 111 21.74 0.51 0.56
CA LYS A 111 22.97 0.66 -0.23
C LYS A 111 23.40 -0.74 -0.68
N ARG A 112 23.52 -0.94 -1.99
CA ARG A 112 24.07 -2.20 -2.55
C ARG A 112 25.51 -2.37 -2.05
N GLY A 113 25.82 -3.50 -1.41
CA GLY A 113 27.12 -3.77 -0.77
C GLY A 113 27.25 -5.22 -0.30
N ALA A 114 28.40 -5.59 0.27
CA ALA A 114 28.82 -6.97 0.56
C ALA A 114 28.17 -7.62 1.82
N GLY A 115 27.13 -7.02 2.39
CA GLY A 115 26.43 -7.54 3.58
C GLY A 115 25.21 -8.39 3.23
N GLU A 116 24.64 -9.05 4.23
CA GLU A 116 23.35 -9.73 4.07
C GLU A 116 22.24 -8.72 3.73
N PRO A 117 21.30 -9.08 2.84
CA PRO A 117 20.15 -8.24 2.53
C PRO A 117 19.34 -7.91 3.79
N PRO A 118 18.99 -6.63 4.06
CA PRO A 118 18.14 -6.28 5.18
C PRO A 118 16.77 -6.96 5.05
N ARG A 119 16.24 -7.44 6.17
CA ARG A 119 14.99 -8.20 6.20
C ARG A 119 13.80 -7.26 6.32
N LEU A 120 12.88 -7.32 5.35
CA LEU A 120 11.64 -6.54 5.36
C LEU A 120 10.44 -7.44 5.60
N LEU A 121 9.57 -7.07 6.54
CA LEU A 121 8.27 -7.69 6.78
C LEU A 121 7.17 -6.80 6.21
N ASN A 122 6.41 -7.30 5.24
CA ASN A 122 5.24 -6.63 4.69
C ASN A 122 3.96 -7.33 5.18
N LEU A 123 3.21 -6.69 6.06
CA LEU A 123 1.95 -7.21 6.61
C LEU A 123 0.76 -6.58 5.89
N PHE A 124 -0.25 -7.41 5.60
CA PHE A 124 -1.40 -7.02 4.76
C PHE A 124 -0.95 -6.65 3.34
N GLY A 125 -0.03 -7.45 2.79
CA GLY A 125 0.74 -7.08 1.62
C GLY A 125 -0.04 -7.05 0.30
N TYR A 126 -1.29 -7.51 0.26
CA TYR A 126 -2.19 -7.51 -0.89
C TYR A 126 -1.55 -8.14 -2.13
N THR A 127 -1.57 -7.46 -3.28
CA THR A 127 -0.99 -7.91 -4.56
C THR A 127 0.53 -7.74 -4.63
N GLY A 128 1.18 -7.38 -3.52
CA GLY A 128 2.63 -7.44 -3.36
C GLY A 128 3.43 -6.33 -4.03
N ALA A 129 2.82 -5.25 -4.52
CA ALA A 129 3.55 -4.15 -5.16
C ALA A 129 4.72 -3.62 -4.30
N ALA A 130 4.45 -3.32 -3.02
CA ALA A 130 5.49 -2.89 -2.07
C ALA A 130 6.56 -3.96 -1.81
N SER A 131 6.18 -5.24 -1.78
CA SER A 131 7.11 -6.37 -1.62
C SER A 131 8.07 -6.49 -2.80
N LEU A 132 7.57 -6.31 -4.03
CA LEU A 132 8.38 -6.40 -5.24
C LEU A 132 9.30 -5.19 -5.38
N VAL A 133 8.83 -3.99 -5.02
CA VAL A 133 9.67 -2.78 -4.92
C VAL A 133 10.81 -3.00 -3.91
N ALA A 134 10.48 -3.50 -2.71
CA ALA A 134 11.49 -3.78 -1.69
C ALA A 134 12.50 -4.84 -2.16
N ALA A 135 12.05 -5.94 -2.76
CA ALA A 135 12.93 -6.97 -3.27
C ALA A 135 13.88 -6.44 -4.36
N ALA A 136 13.37 -5.62 -5.29
CA ALA A 136 14.19 -4.97 -6.32
C ALA A 136 15.18 -3.94 -5.76
N ALA A 137 14.86 -3.32 -4.61
CA ALA A 137 15.77 -2.45 -3.88
C ALA A 137 16.87 -3.22 -3.12
N GLY A 138 16.73 -4.54 -2.96
CA GLY A 138 17.71 -5.41 -2.31
C GLY A 138 17.34 -5.87 -0.90
N PHE A 139 16.05 -5.80 -0.51
CA PHE A 139 15.58 -6.41 0.74
C PHE A 139 15.34 -7.92 0.58
N ALA A 140 15.58 -8.68 1.66
CA ALA A 140 15.00 -10.00 1.84
C ALA A 140 13.58 -9.86 2.40
N VAL A 141 12.56 -10.18 1.59
CA VAL A 141 11.18 -9.83 1.89
C VAL A 141 10.41 -11.03 2.44
N THR A 142 9.68 -10.82 3.54
CA THR A 142 8.56 -11.67 3.95
C THR A 142 7.26 -10.92 3.69
N HIS A 143 6.45 -11.45 2.79
CA HIS A 143 5.12 -10.94 2.48
C HIS A 143 4.07 -11.78 3.21
N VAL A 144 3.16 -11.12 3.94
CA VAL A 144 2.09 -11.78 4.69
C VAL A 144 0.75 -11.20 4.28
N ASP A 145 -0.16 -12.06 3.85
CA ASP A 145 -1.54 -11.71 3.59
C ASP A 145 -2.47 -12.89 3.94
N ALA A 146 -3.69 -12.60 4.38
CA ALA A 146 -4.69 -13.62 4.73
C ALA A 146 -5.45 -14.16 3.50
N SER A 147 -5.39 -13.45 2.37
CA SER A 147 -6.14 -13.75 1.15
C SER A 147 -5.31 -14.60 0.18
N LYS A 148 -5.70 -15.86 0.00
CA LYS A 148 -5.09 -16.75 -1.01
C LYS A 148 -5.16 -16.14 -2.43
N PRO A 149 -6.28 -15.52 -2.86
CA PRO A 149 -6.31 -14.77 -4.12
C PRO A 149 -5.26 -13.66 -4.20
N ALA A 150 -5.06 -12.87 -3.13
CA ALA A 150 -4.08 -11.79 -3.12
C ALA A 150 -2.64 -12.31 -3.20
N VAL A 151 -2.29 -13.31 -2.40
CA VAL A 151 -0.95 -13.94 -2.44
C VAL A 151 -0.67 -14.59 -3.80
N THR A 152 -1.67 -15.22 -4.41
CA THR A 152 -1.54 -15.77 -5.78
C THR A 152 -1.28 -14.66 -6.80
N TRP A 153 -2.01 -13.55 -6.71
CA TRP A 153 -1.80 -12.38 -7.56
C TRP A 153 -0.41 -11.77 -7.34
N ALA A 154 0.05 -11.69 -6.10
CA ALA A 154 1.38 -11.18 -5.78
C ALA A 154 2.52 -12.02 -6.35
N ARG A 155 2.38 -13.36 -6.32
CA ARG A 155 3.30 -14.28 -7.00
C ARG A 155 3.27 -14.13 -8.52
N HIS A 156 2.11 -13.88 -9.11
CA HIS A 156 2.02 -13.60 -10.54
C HIS A 156 2.73 -12.28 -10.89
N ASN A 157 2.57 -11.23 -10.08
CA ASN A 157 3.30 -9.98 -10.23
C ASN A 157 4.83 -10.16 -10.07
N GLN A 158 5.28 -11.11 -9.24
CA GLN A 158 6.70 -11.47 -9.12
C GLN A 158 7.26 -12.00 -10.45
N GLN A 159 6.51 -12.89 -11.12
CA GLN A 159 6.86 -13.44 -12.43
C GLN A 159 6.89 -12.35 -13.50
N LEU A 160 5.83 -11.52 -13.56
CA LEU A 160 5.77 -10.39 -14.51
C LEU A 160 6.92 -9.40 -14.33
N SER A 161 7.44 -9.27 -13.11
CA SER A 161 8.56 -8.39 -12.77
C SER A 161 9.94 -9.04 -12.95
N GLY A 162 10.03 -10.31 -13.34
CA GLY A 162 11.30 -11.04 -13.48
C GLY A 162 12.06 -11.19 -12.15
N LEU A 163 11.33 -11.31 -11.03
CA LEU A 163 11.87 -11.38 -9.68
C LEU A 163 11.76 -12.78 -9.05
N GLU A 164 11.65 -13.84 -9.86
CA GLU A 164 11.49 -15.23 -9.37
C GLU A 164 12.66 -15.69 -8.49
N SER A 165 13.88 -15.22 -8.78
CA SER A 165 15.08 -15.50 -7.98
C SER A 165 15.26 -14.56 -6.79
N ALA A 166 14.40 -13.53 -6.64
CA ALA A 166 14.51 -12.60 -5.53
C ALA A 166 14.10 -13.27 -4.20
N PRO A 167 14.73 -12.90 -3.07
CA PRO A 167 14.47 -13.52 -1.77
C PRO A 167 13.13 -13.07 -1.18
N ILE A 168 12.01 -13.57 -1.72
CA ILE A 168 10.66 -13.25 -1.28
C ILE A 168 9.97 -14.50 -0.71
N ARG A 169 9.63 -14.46 0.57
CA ARG A 169 8.83 -15.48 1.24
C ARG A 169 7.37 -15.06 1.29
N TRP A 170 6.51 -15.87 0.66
CA TRP A 170 5.07 -15.65 0.58
C TRP A 170 4.32 -16.44 1.66
N ILE A 171 3.70 -15.73 2.59
CA ILE A 171 2.98 -16.31 3.74
C ILE A 171 1.48 -16.05 3.59
N LEU A 172 0.70 -17.13 3.62
CA LEU A 172 -0.75 -17.10 3.71
C LEU A 172 -1.18 -17.31 5.16
N GLU A 173 -1.31 -16.25 5.94
CA GLU A 173 -1.61 -16.31 7.37
C GLU A 173 -2.22 -15.00 7.88
N ASP A 174 -2.90 -15.05 9.03
CA ASP A 174 -3.25 -13.85 9.79
C ASP A 174 -1.97 -13.13 10.26
N ALA A 175 -1.91 -11.81 10.08
CA ALA A 175 -0.72 -11.01 10.36
C ALA A 175 -0.32 -11.03 11.84
N VAL A 176 -1.29 -10.95 12.76
CA VAL A 176 -1.03 -10.95 14.22
C VAL A 176 -0.46 -12.30 14.65
N LYS A 177 -1.10 -13.40 14.21
CA LYS A 177 -0.61 -14.77 14.46
C LYS A 177 0.79 -14.99 13.92
N TYR A 178 1.04 -14.51 12.69
CA TYR A 178 2.34 -14.61 12.05
C TYR A 178 3.43 -13.94 12.89
N VAL A 179 3.23 -12.69 13.27
CA VAL A 179 4.22 -11.93 14.06
C VAL A 179 4.44 -12.58 15.42
N ARG A 180 3.38 -13.01 16.13
CA ARG A 180 3.51 -13.75 17.40
C ARG A 180 4.30 -15.05 17.27
N ARG A 181 4.28 -15.70 16.10
CA ARG A 181 5.10 -16.89 15.82
C ARG A 181 6.56 -16.52 15.56
N GLU A 182 6.80 -15.43 14.83
CA GLU A 182 8.16 -14.92 14.59
C GLU A 182 8.83 -14.46 15.90
N ILE A 183 8.10 -13.87 16.85
CA ILE A 183 8.59 -13.59 18.21
C ILE A 183 9.09 -14.88 18.87
N ARG A 184 8.26 -15.93 18.88
CA ARG A 184 8.62 -17.24 19.48
C ARG A 184 9.83 -17.89 18.82
N ARG A 185 10.08 -17.60 17.54
CA ARG A 185 11.24 -18.08 16.79
C ARG A 185 12.50 -17.24 16.99
N GLY A 186 12.42 -16.09 17.66
CA GLY A 186 13.51 -15.15 17.75
C GLY A 186 13.85 -14.45 16.44
N SER A 187 12.93 -14.44 15.46
CA SER A 187 13.11 -13.73 14.19
C SER A 187 13.26 -12.22 14.41
N ARG A 188 14.02 -11.57 13.52
CA ARG A 188 14.24 -10.13 13.50
C ARG A 188 14.08 -9.57 12.08
N TYR A 189 13.61 -8.34 11.99
CA TYR A 189 13.38 -7.61 10.74
C TYR A 189 13.94 -6.19 10.86
N ASP A 190 14.62 -5.74 9.81
CA ASP A 190 15.19 -4.40 9.76
C ASP A 190 14.16 -3.38 9.27
N ALA A 191 13.11 -3.83 8.58
CA ALA A 191 12.04 -2.95 8.11
C ALA A 191 10.67 -3.62 8.24
N ILE A 192 9.64 -2.82 8.54
CA ILE A 192 8.25 -3.28 8.59
C ILE A 192 7.34 -2.34 7.78
N LEU A 193 6.48 -2.92 6.95
CA LEU A 193 5.35 -2.25 6.31
C LEU A 193 4.05 -2.79 6.92
N LEU A 194 3.18 -1.88 7.33
CA LEU A 194 1.87 -2.18 7.90
C LEU A 194 0.81 -1.43 7.10
N ASP A 195 -0.07 -2.17 6.43
CA ASP A 195 -1.23 -1.61 5.75
C ASP A 195 -2.55 -2.27 6.20
N PRO A 196 -2.87 -2.25 7.51
CA PRO A 196 -4.04 -2.94 8.03
C PRO A 196 -5.34 -2.32 7.48
N PRO A 197 -6.30 -3.14 7.01
CA PRO A 197 -7.63 -2.63 6.66
C PRO A 197 -8.41 -2.24 7.93
N SER A 198 -9.47 -1.45 7.81
CA SER A 198 -10.33 -1.13 8.98
C SER A 198 -10.96 -2.40 9.59
N PHE A 199 -11.37 -3.32 8.73
CA PHE A 199 -11.92 -4.62 9.07
C PHE A 199 -11.35 -5.70 8.14
N GLY A 200 -11.09 -6.89 8.66
CA GLY A 200 -10.61 -8.02 7.86
C GLY A 200 -10.91 -9.36 8.51
N ARG A 201 -10.61 -10.44 7.77
CA ARG A 201 -10.67 -11.80 8.29
C ARG A 201 -9.41 -12.57 7.93
N GLY A 202 -8.87 -13.30 8.90
CA GLY A 202 -7.78 -14.25 8.69
C GLY A 202 -8.25 -15.52 7.97
N PRO A 203 -7.32 -16.36 7.48
CA PRO A 203 -7.65 -17.58 6.74
C PRO A 203 -8.51 -18.58 7.55
N ASN A 204 -8.41 -18.56 8.88
CA ASN A 204 -9.17 -19.42 9.79
C ASN A 204 -10.30 -18.63 10.50
N LYS A 205 -10.83 -17.58 9.84
CA LYS A 205 -11.92 -16.73 10.34
C LYS A 205 -11.57 -15.88 11.57
N GLU A 206 -10.29 -15.65 11.82
CA GLU A 206 -9.83 -14.64 12.79
C GLU A 206 -10.43 -13.28 12.41
N VAL A 207 -10.91 -12.50 13.38
CA VAL A 207 -11.49 -11.18 13.10
C VAL A 207 -10.44 -10.11 13.29
N TRP A 208 -10.21 -9.31 12.26
CA TRP A 208 -9.40 -8.11 12.34
C TRP A 208 -10.28 -6.86 12.47
N LYS A 209 -10.03 -6.04 13.49
CA LYS A 209 -10.56 -4.69 13.64
C LYS A 209 -9.45 -3.73 14.06
N VAL A 210 -9.16 -2.74 13.23
CA VAL A 210 -8.06 -1.80 13.47
C VAL A 210 -8.22 -1.06 14.81
N GLU A 211 -9.45 -0.63 15.13
CA GLU A 211 -9.80 0.08 16.36
C GLU A 211 -9.48 -0.69 17.65
N ARG A 212 -9.37 -2.03 17.58
CA ARG A 212 -9.18 -2.90 18.74
C ARG A 212 -7.78 -3.48 18.84
N GLN A 213 -7.10 -3.65 17.70
CA GLN A 213 -5.91 -4.48 17.60
C GLN A 213 -4.69 -3.76 17.04
N LEU A 214 -4.81 -2.51 16.58
CA LEU A 214 -3.67 -1.77 16.01
C LEU A 214 -2.53 -1.59 17.02
N THR A 215 -2.84 -1.19 18.26
CA THR A 215 -1.83 -1.02 19.31
C THR A 215 -1.12 -2.34 19.61
N GLU A 216 -1.88 -3.42 19.79
CA GLU A 216 -1.30 -4.75 20.02
C GLU A 216 -0.41 -5.19 18.86
N LEU A 217 -0.85 -4.97 17.61
CA LEU A 217 -0.06 -5.27 16.43
C LEU A 217 1.26 -4.48 16.42
N LEU A 218 1.24 -3.20 16.76
CA LEU A 218 2.46 -2.38 16.85
C LEU A 218 3.41 -2.90 17.96
N ASP A 219 2.88 -3.28 19.12
CA ASP A 219 3.67 -3.82 20.23
C ASP A 219 4.40 -5.12 19.86
N ILE A 220 3.73 -6.01 19.13
CA ILE A 220 4.37 -7.26 18.67
C ILE A 220 5.30 -7.01 17.47
N CYS A 221 5.02 -6.03 16.61
CA CYS A 221 5.92 -5.62 15.54
C CYS A 221 7.24 -5.08 16.10
N ARG A 222 7.16 -4.23 17.14
CA ARG A 222 8.33 -3.72 17.87
C ARG A 222 9.23 -4.84 18.41
N GLN A 223 8.66 -5.95 18.89
CA GLN A 223 9.42 -7.09 19.42
C GLN A 223 10.15 -7.91 18.35
N VAL A 224 9.76 -7.79 17.08
CA VAL A 224 10.44 -8.45 15.96
C VAL A 224 11.31 -7.51 15.14
N LEU A 225 11.42 -6.24 15.53
CA LEU A 225 12.42 -5.34 14.94
C LEU A 225 13.82 -5.78 15.38
N SER A 226 14.79 -5.67 14.47
CA SER A 226 16.21 -5.83 14.81
C SER A 226 16.68 -4.74 15.76
N ASP A 227 17.87 -4.91 16.34
CA ASP A 227 18.45 -3.91 17.26
C ASP A 227 18.76 -2.58 16.55
N ARG A 228 18.86 -2.60 15.21
CA ARG A 228 19.14 -1.43 14.36
C ARG A 228 18.15 -1.38 13.20
N PRO A 229 16.85 -1.17 13.47
CA PRO A 229 15.85 -1.17 12.42
C PRO A 229 16.04 0.06 11.52
N LEU A 230 15.84 -0.11 10.22
CA LEU A 230 15.93 0.94 9.22
C LEU A 230 14.68 1.82 9.23
N PHE A 231 13.49 1.22 9.24
CA PHE A 231 12.22 1.95 9.26
C PHE A 231 10.99 1.10 9.59
N ILE A 232 9.91 1.78 9.97
CA ILE A 232 8.55 1.24 9.98
C ILE A 232 7.62 2.23 9.27
N ILE A 233 6.75 1.72 8.39
CA ILE A 233 5.69 2.50 7.74
C ILE A 233 4.34 1.89 8.16
N LEU A 234 3.45 2.74 8.67
CA LEU A 234 2.05 2.41 8.92
C LEU A 234 1.17 3.27 8.02
N THR A 235 0.35 2.63 7.19
CA THR A 235 -0.65 3.26 6.35
C THR A 235 -2.05 2.84 6.79
N MET A 236 -3.01 3.77 6.77
CA MET A 236 -4.40 3.50 7.12
C MET A 236 -5.36 4.22 6.18
N TYR A 237 -6.38 3.50 5.72
CA TYR A 237 -7.43 4.02 4.83
C TYR A 237 -8.70 4.50 5.57
N ASN A 238 -8.71 4.44 6.90
CA ASN A 238 -9.87 4.82 7.70
C ASN A 238 -10.14 6.34 7.64
N ILE A 239 -11.38 6.73 7.34
CA ILE A 239 -11.81 8.12 7.16
C ILE A 239 -11.80 8.90 8.47
N GLU A 240 -12.09 8.25 9.59
CA GLU A 240 -12.21 8.90 10.90
C GLU A 240 -10.87 9.08 11.62
N ALA A 241 -9.80 8.47 11.09
CA ALA A 241 -8.48 8.52 11.71
C ALA A 241 -7.70 9.78 11.27
N SER A 242 -6.93 10.34 12.20
CA SER A 242 -5.98 11.44 11.92
C SER A 242 -4.56 10.91 11.83
N SER A 243 -3.74 11.47 10.92
CA SER A 243 -2.30 11.20 10.85
C SER A 243 -1.57 11.51 12.17
N LEU A 244 -2.10 12.42 12.99
CA LEU A 244 -1.60 12.71 14.34
C LEU A 244 -1.73 11.49 15.28
N MET A 245 -2.80 10.70 15.15
CA MET A 245 -2.98 9.49 15.95
C MET A 245 -1.91 8.46 15.61
N ILE A 246 -1.62 8.28 14.32
CA ILE A 246 -0.53 7.41 13.88
C ILE A 246 0.81 7.93 14.41
N GLY A 247 1.01 9.25 14.39
CA GLY A 247 2.21 9.89 14.93
C GLY A 247 2.44 9.56 16.40
N ASN A 248 1.41 9.69 17.24
CA ASN A 248 1.51 9.35 18.65
C ASN A 248 1.82 7.85 18.85
N LEU A 249 1.11 6.97 18.13
CA LEU A 249 1.32 5.52 18.21
C LEU A 249 2.76 5.11 17.83
N LEU A 250 3.28 5.64 16.72
CA LEU A 250 4.65 5.34 16.29
C LEU A 250 5.69 5.99 17.18
N SER A 251 5.43 7.19 17.68
CA SER A 251 6.31 7.85 18.66
C SER A 251 6.48 7.00 19.91
N ASP A 252 5.39 6.43 20.44
CA ASP A 252 5.44 5.56 21.61
C ASP A 252 6.12 4.23 21.30
N ALA A 253 5.74 3.55 20.21
CA ALA A 253 6.30 2.26 19.84
C ALA A 253 7.82 2.33 19.54
N MET A 254 8.26 3.43 18.92
CA MET A 254 9.63 3.59 18.43
C MET A 254 10.54 4.42 19.36
N LYS A 255 10.02 4.90 20.51
CA LYS A 255 10.74 5.80 21.43
C LYS A 255 12.16 5.34 21.78
N SER A 256 12.37 4.04 22.01
CA SER A 256 13.68 3.50 22.40
C SER A 256 14.70 3.44 21.27
N PHE A 257 14.29 3.57 20.01
CA PHE A 257 15.19 3.50 18.85
C PHE A 257 15.71 4.88 18.43
N GLY A 258 15.23 5.97 19.05
CA GLY A 258 15.54 7.33 18.58
C GLY A 258 14.98 7.59 17.18
N GLY A 259 15.72 8.28 16.31
CA GLY A 259 15.35 8.44 14.90
C GLY A 259 14.39 9.62 14.61
N ALA A 260 13.78 9.59 13.42
CA ALA A 260 12.90 10.64 12.91
C ALA A 260 11.53 10.08 12.52
N LEU A 261 10.48 10.83 12.82
CA LEU A 261 9.09 10.50 12.51
C LEU A 261 8.53 11.51 11.52
N SER A 262 7.90 11.02 10.45
CA SER A 262 7.11 11.80 9.50
C SER A 262 5.68 11.26 9.51
N VAL A 263 4.68 12.14 9.50
CA VAL A 263 3.27 11.76 9.36
C VAL A 263 2.60 12.60 8.31
N GLY A 264 1.50 12.11 7.77
CA GLY A 264 0.86 12.80 6.68
C GLY A 264 -0.29 12.07 6.04
N GLU A 265 -0.60 12.51 4.84
CA GLU A 265 -1.60 11.93 3.95
C GLU A 265 -0.95 11.49 2.64
N LEU A 266 -1.46 10.39 2.09
CA LEU A 266 -1.25 10.00 0.71
C LEU A 266 -2.46 10.47 -0.09
N ALA A 267 -2.20 11.24 -1.12
CA ALA A 267 -3.23 11.87 -1.93
C ALA A 267 -2.93 11.76 -3.42
N LEU A 268 -3.95 12.04 -4.22
CA LEU A 268 -3.84 12.12 -5.67
C LEU A 268 -4.11 13.55 -6.11
N HIS A 269 -3.23 14.09 -6.94
CA HIS A 269 -3.42 15.38 -7.55
C HIS A 269 -4.27 15.22 -8.80
N GLN A 270 -5.35 16.00 -8.92
CA GLN A 270 -6.17 15.98 -10.12
C GLN A 270 -5.42 16.65 -11.28
N GLN A 271 -5.52 16.06 -12.47
CA GLN A 271 -4.90 16.62 -13.68
C GLN A 271 -5.44 18.04 -13.95
N ASN A 272 -4.53 19.00 -14.10
CA ASN A 272 -4.84 20.41 -14.43
C ASN A 272 -5.83 21.09 -13.48
N SER A 273 -5.78 20.77 -12.18
CA SER A 273 -6.65 21.34 -11.14
C SER A 273 -5.91 21.43 -9.81
N GLU A 274 -6.26 22.39 -8.96
CA GLU A 274 -5.75 22.50 -7.57
C GLU A 274 -6.40 21.47 -6.62
N LYS A 275 -7.36 20.68 -7.13
CA LYS A 275 -8.04 19.67 -6.32
C LYS A 275 -7.13 18.50 -5.97
N VAL A 276 -7.11 18.19 -4.68
CA VAL A 276 -6.39 17.07 -4.10
C VAL A 276 -7.40 16.07 -3.53
N LEU A 277 -7.29 14.81 -3.95
CA LEU A 277 -8.10 13.72 -3.43
C LEU A 277 -7.33 12.95 -2.35
N PRO A 278 -7.68 13.11 -1.05
CA PRO A 278 -7.03 12.36 0.02
C PRO A 278 -7.48 10.90 0.00
N LEU A 279 -6.56 9.94 0.15
CA LEU A 279 -6.88 8.51 0.11
C LEU A 279 -6.56 7.80 1.42
N SER A 280 -5.35 7.94 1.94
CA SER A 280 -4.92 7.31 3.18
C SER A 280 -4.07 8.25 4.02
N ILE A 281 -3.96 7.95 5.30
CA ILE A 281 -3.01 8.59 6.22
C ILE A 281 -1.81 7.67 6.42
N TYR A 282 -0.66 8.25 6.73
CA TYR A 282 0.53 7.48 7.03
C TYR A 282 1.29 8.03 8.23
N GLY A 283 2.09 7.16 8.82
CA GLY A 283 3.21 7.52 9.66
C GLY A 283 4.41 6.65 9.30
N ARG A 284 5.59 7.27 9.33
CA ARG A 284 6.85 6.65 8.96
C ARG A 284 7.91 7.04 9.95
N TRP A 285 8.43 6.05 10.66
CA TRP A 285 9.62 6.20 11.47
C TRP A 285 10.83 5.69 10.68
N GLU A 286 11.95 6.40 10.76
CA GLU A 286 13.23 5.98 10.19
C GLU A 286 14.36 6.18 11.19
N ALA A 287 15.35 5.29 11.13
CA ALA A 287 16.58 5.45 11.90
C ALA A 287 17.27 6.77 11.53
N GLY A 288 17.81 7.45 12.55
CA GLY A 288 18.68 8.61 12.32
C GLY A 288 19.90 8.20 11.50
N ARG A 289 20.40 9.11 10.67
CA ARG A 289 21.73 8.93 10.05
C ARG A 289 22.71 8.78 11.21
N SER A 290 23.36 7.61 11.32
CA SER A 290 24.46 7.45 12.26
C SER A 290 25.49 8.53 11.95
N ALA A 291 25.90 9.29 12.97
CA ALA A 291 27.03 10.22 12.87
C ALA A 291 28.31 9.45 12.51
#